data_AF-A0A5C7UVT3-F1
#
_entry.id   AF-A0A5C7UVT3-F1
#
_cell.length_a   1.000
_cell.length_b   1.000
_cell.length_c   1.000
_cell.angle_alpha   90.00
_cell.angle_beta   90.00
_cell.angle_gamma   90.00
#
_symmetry.space_group_name_H-M   'P 1'
#
loop_
_entity.id
_entity.type
_entity.pdbx_description
1 polymer ?
#
loop_
_entity_poly.entity_id
_entity_poly.type
_entity_poly.pdbx_seq_one_letter_code
_entity_poly.pdbx_strand_id
1 'polypeptide(L)' 'MQMGLLVSVLVLGLLSSCAVVRSFQKSYLRDSEMILSPRQVQSMELNFQVYREGSSGANGGKSGGGCGCN' A
#
# COMPACT_ATOMS: atom_id res chain seq x y z
N MET A 1 15.18 -32.36 -11.34
CA MET A 1 13.93 -31.94 -12.01
C MET A 1 12.74 -31.82 -11.04
N GLN A 2 12.49 -32.77 -10.12
CA GLN A 2 11.35 -32.72 -9.17
C GLN A 2 11.42 -31.59 -8.12
N MET A 3 12.62 -31.27 -7.61
CA MET A 3 12.77 -30.25 -6.55
C MET A 3 12.35 -28.85 -7.00
N GLY A 4 12.65 -28.47 -8.25
CA GLY A 4 12.29 -27.16 -8.80
C GLY A 4 10.78 -26.99 -9.02
N LEU A 5 10.07 -28.08 -9.33
CA LEU A 5 8.61 -28.09 -9.49
C LEU A 5 7.89 -27.88 -8.15
N LEU A 6 8.39 -28.47 -7.06
CA LEU A 6 7.81 -28.28 -5.73
C LEU A 6 7.98 -26.83 -5.25
N VAL A 7 9.14 -26.22 -5.52
CA VAL A 7 9.40 -24.82 -5.17
C VAL A 7 8.50 -23.87 -5.98
N SER A 8 8.28 -24.11 -7.27
CA SER A 8 7.41 -23.25 -8.08
C SER A 8 5.94 -23.31 -7.65
N VAL A 9 5.44 -24.49 -7.29
CA VAL A 9 4.08 -24.67 -6.76
C VAL A 9 3.90 -23.95 -5.42
N LEU A 10 4.90 -24.04 -4.53
CA LEU A 10 4.86 -23.34 -3.24
C LEU A 10 4.80 -21.81 -3.43
N VAL A 11 5.63 -21.26 -4.33
CA VAL A 11 5.64 -19.82 -4.62
C VAL A 11 4.30 -19.36 -5.17
N LEU A 12 3.70 -20.09 -6.11
CA LEU A 12 2.39 -19.77 -6.69
C LEU A 12 1.27 -19.77 -5.65
N GLY A 13 1.32 -20.67 -4.67
CA GLY A 13 0.34 -20.71 -3.57
C GLY A 13 0.33 -19.44 -2.71
N LEU A 14 1.48 -18.79 -2.52
CA LEU A 14 1.62 -17.59 -1.69
C LEU A 14 0.97 -16.34 -2.32
N LEU A 15 0.81 -16.29 -3.65
CA LEU A 15 0.20 -15.15 -4.33
C LEU A 15 -1.34 -15.15 -4.27
N SER A 16 -1.97 -16.21 -3.74
CA SER A 16 -3.42 -16.39 -3.73
C SER A 16 -4.18 -15.61 -2.64
N SER A 17 -3.48 -14.96 -1.70
CA SER A 17 -4.08 -14.29 -0.55
C SER A 17 -4.66 -12.89 -0.83
N CYS A 18 -4.54 -12.36 -2.04
CA CYS A 18 -5.12 -11.06 -2.40
C CYS A 18 -6.66 -11.17 -2.55
N ALA A 19 -7.39 -10.44 -1.70
CA ALA A 19 -8.85 -10.38 -1.74
C ALA A 19 -9.36 -8.98 -2.13
N VAL A 20 -10.39 -8.93 -2.97
CA VAL A 20 -11.07 -7.68 -3.32
C VAL A 20 -12.13 -7.36 -2.26
N VAL A 21 -11.98 -6.22 -1.58
CA VAL A 21 -12.93 -5.75 -0.56
C VAL A 21 -14.06 -4.97 -1.21
N ARG A 22 -15.31 -5.30 -0.86
CA ARG A 22 -16.49 -4.58 -1.36
C ARG A 22 -16.55 -3.16 -0.79
N SER A 23 -17.09 -2.20 -1.55
CA SER A 23 -17.12 -0.77 -1.16
C SER A 23 -17.72 -0.52 0.23
N PHE A 24 -18.81 -1.20 0.58
CA PHE A 24 -19.46 -1.05 1.90
C PHE A 24 -18.65 -1.63 3.06
N GLN A 25 -17.77 -2.61 2.81
CA GLN A 25 -16.91 -3.18 3.85
C GLN A 25 -15.73 -2.27 4.19
N LYS A 26 -15.35 -1.36 3.27
CA LYS A 26 -14.27 -0.39 3.49
C LYS A 26 -14.53 0.51 4.70
N SER A 27 -15.79 0.82 5.00
CA SER A 27 -16.15 1.59 6.20
C SER A 27 -15.71 0.92 7.51
N TYR A 28 -15.61 -0.41 7.55
CA TYR A 28 -15.15 -1.15 8.73
C TYR A 28 -13.62 -1.30 8.78
N LEU A 29 -12.95 -1.11 7.64
CA LEU A 29 -11.48 -1.16 7.51
C LEU A 29 -10.84 0.23 7.54
N ARG A 30 -11.64 1.31 7.52
CA ARG A 30 -11.18 2.69 7.51
C ARG A 30 -10.44 3.01 8.81
N ASP A 31 -9.13 3.12 8.72
CA ASP A 31 -8.29 3.74 9.75
C ASP A 31 -8.08 5.23 9.44
N SER A 32 -7.95 6.05 10.48
CA SER A 32 -7.57 7.47 10.36
C SER A 32 -6.21 7.68 9.70
N GLU A 33 -5.28 6.72 9.82
CA GLU A 33 -3.97 6.76 9.15
C GLU A 33 -4.07 6.44 7.65
N MET A 34 -5.14 5.79 7.18
CA MET A 34 -5.30 5.42 5.77
C MET A 34 -5.78 6.59 4.88
N ILE A 35 -5.95 7.78 5.46
CA ILE A 35 -6.23 9.00 4.71
C ILE A 35 -4.97 9.33 3.90
N LEU A 36 -5.11 9.35 2.57
CA LEU A 36 -4.04 9.74 1.65
C LEU A 36 -3.77 11.25 1.69
N SER A 37 -3.74 11.89 2.86
CA SER A 37 -3.30 13.26 3.00
C SER A 37 -2.42 13.37 4.23
N PRO A 38 -1.23 13.97 4.10
CA PRO A 38 -0.35 14.14 5.24
C PRO A 38 -1.01 15.03 6.29
N ARG A 39 -0.81 14.69 7.58
CA ARG A 39 -1.12 15.62 8.66
C ARG A 39 -0.19 16.83 8.59
N GLN A 40 -0.64 17.96 9.11
CA GLN A 40 0.17 19.19 9.18
C GLN A 40 1.56 18.95 9.78
N VAL A 41 1.64 18.13 10.83
CA VAL A 41 2.90 17.75 11.48
C VAL A 41 3.78 16.81 10.64
N GLN A 42 3.19 15.97 9.79
CA GLN A 42 3.90 14.99 8.93
C GLN A 42 4.33 15.59 7.58
N SER A 43 3.75 16.71 7.15
CA SER A 43 4.10 17.34 5.87
C SER A 43 5.57 17.74 5.79
N MET A 44 6.16 18.25 6.86
CA MET A 44 7.58 18.60 6.89
C MET A 44 8.48 17.36 6.80
N GLU A 45 8.06 16.28 7.46
CA GLU A 45 8.77 15.00 7.44
C GLU A 45 8.78 14.38 6.04
N LEU A 46 7.60 14.31 5.43
CA LEU A 46 7.45 13.79 4.07
C LEU A 46 8.18 14.65 3.04
N ASN A 47 8.22 15.99 3.22
CA ASN A 47 8.97 16.85 2.32
C ASN A 47 10.48 16.55 2.37
N PHE A 48 11.05 16.22 3.54
CA PHE A 48 12.45 15.83 3.61
C PHE A 48 12.69 14.51 2.87
N GLN A 49 11.81 13.52 3.07
CA GLN A 49 11.95 12.18 2.49
C GLN A 49 11.78 12.24 0.97
N VAL A 50 10.78 12.98 0.48
CA VAL A 50 10.56 13.21 -0.95
C VAL A 50 11.77 13.90 -1.57
N TYR A 51 12.29 14.94 -0.92
CA TYR A 51 13.37 15.74 -1.47
C TYR A 51 14.73 15.02 -1.45
N ARG A 52 15.05 14.27 -0.37
CA ARG A 52 16.36 13.62 -0.22
C ARG A 52 16.39 12.16 -0.69
N GLU A 53 15.31 11.44 -0.51
CA GLU A 53 15.23 9.99 -0.78
C GLU A 53 14.37 9.67 -2.00
N GLY A 54 13.71 10.67 -2.61
CA GLY A 54 12.81 10.45 -3.74
C GLY A 54 11.59 9.61 -3.36
N SER A 55 11.21 9.58 -2.07
CA SER A 55 10.11 8.76 -1.60
C SER A 55 8.80 9.19 -2.29
N SER A 56 8.14 8.28 -2.98
CA SER A 56 6.82 8.47 -3.56
C SER A 56 5.87 7.46 -2.92
N GLY A 57 4.91 7.96 -2.14
CA GLY A 57 4.01 7.15 -1.33
C GLY A 57 2.66 7.83 -1.13
N ALA A 58 1.68 7.04 -0.67
CA ALA A 58 0.23 7.29 -0.60
C ALA A 58 -0.21 8.63 0.07
N ASN A 59 0.16 9.75 -0.52
CA ASN A 59 -0.07 11.11 0.00
C ASN A 59 -1.16 11.86 -0.78
N GLY A 60 -1.88 11.18 -1.69
CA GLY A 60 -3.03 11.69 -2.43
C GLY A 60 -2.71 12.77 -3.46
N GLY A 61 -1.44 13.13 -3.61
CA GLY A 61 -0.94 14.11 -4.57
C GLY A 61 -0.46 13.49 -5.89
N LYS A 62 -0.02 14.35 -6.83
CA LYS A 62 0.47 13.95 -8.16
C LYS A 62 1.66 12.97 -8.12
N SER A 63 2.44 13.01 -7.03
CA SER A 63 3.64 12.18 -6.83
C SER A 63 3.39 10.93 -5.96
N GLY A 64 2.15 10.65 -5.55
CA GLY A 64 1.87 9.58 -4.61
C GLY A 64 0.39 9.26 -4.48
N GLY A 65 -0.09 8.31 -5.31
CA GLY A 65 -1.43 7.74 -5.21
C GLY A 65 -1.43 6.43 -4.42
N GLY A 66 -2.63 5.99 -4.04
CA GLY A 66 -2.84 4.67 -3.43
C GLY A 66 -4.31 4.28 -3.55
N CYS A 67 -4.60 3.00 -3.31
CA CYS A 67 -5.93 2.42 -3.57
C CYS A 67 -7.05 2.90 -2.64
N GLY A 68 -6.79 3.87 -1.74
CA GLY A 68 -7.78 4.53 -0.89
C GLY A 68 -8.70 3.56 -0.16
N CYS A 69 -8.34 3.16 1.05
CA CYS A 69 -9.22 2.35 1.89
C CYS A 69 -10.32 3.18 2.61
N ASN A 70 -10.31 4.51 2.46
CA ASN A 70 -11.30 5.42 3.05
C ASN A 70 -12.62 5.47 2.26
#